data_AF-A0AA91QTW7-F1
#
_entry.id   AF-A0AA91QTW7-F1
#
_cell.length_a   1.000
_cell.length_b   1.000
_cell.length_c   1.000
_cell.angle_alpha   90.00
_cell.angle_beta   90.00
_cell.angle_gamma   90.00
#
_symmetry.space_group_name_H-M   'P 1'
#
loop_
_entity.id
_entity.type
_entity.pdbx_description
1 polymer ?
#
loop_
_entity_poly.entity_id
_entity_poly.type
_entity_poly.pdbx_seq_one_letter_code
_entity_poly.pdbx_strand_id
1 'polypeptide(L)' 'MLLFKGIECGIGPDQLQDIQDIFDELIRSRRMEAKSEEAETLAARLVSLYQSGIQDREALRQMADFL' A
#
# COMPACT_ATOMS: atom_id res chain seq x y z
N MET A 1 7.42 -10.86 32.49
CA MET A 1 8.05 -10.69 31.16
C MET A 1 7.04 -11.12 30.11
N LEU A 2 6.18 -10.17 29.72
CA LEU A 2 5.18 -10.35 28.67
C LEU A 2 5.46 -9.24 27.65
N LEU A 3 6.26 -9.53 26.63
CA LEU A 3 6.39 -8.65 25.47
C LEU A 3 6.02 -9.49 24.24
N PHE A 4 4.71 -9.47 24.00
CA PHE A 4 4.03 -9.50 22.70
C PHE A 4 4.57 -10.56 21.74
N LYS A 5 4.07 -11.79 21.84
CA LYS A 5 3.05 -12.31 20.91
C LYS A 5 3.49 -12.05 19.46
N GLY A 6 4.16 -13.03 18.87
CA GLY A 6 4.65 -12.95 17.49
C GLY A 6 3.56 -12.49 16.51
N ILE A 7 3.99 -11.95 15.37
CA ILE A 7 3.17 -11.48 14.23
C ILE A 7 2.68 -10.02 14.35
N GLU A 8 3.53 -9.02 14.09
CA GLU A 8 3.12 -7.65 13.65
C GLU A 8 4.18 -6.91 12.77
N CYS A 9 5.05 -7.61 12.03
CA CYS A 9 5.98 -6.97 11.06
C CYS A 9 5.75 -7.58 9.66
N GLY A 10 4.73 -7.09 8.96
CA GLY A 10 4.10 -7.82 7.83
C GLY A 10 4.46 -7.36 6.41
N ILE A 11 5.42 -6.45 6.23
CA ILE A 11 5.86 -5.99 4.89
C ILE A 11 7.40 -5.99 4.91
N GLY A 12 8.01 -6.95 4.22
CA GLY A 12 9.43 -6.95 3.93
C GLY A 12 9.79 -5.99 2.79
N PRO A 13 11.09 -5.82 2.51
CA PRO A 13 11.58 -4.81 1.57
C PRO A 13 11.04 -5.00 0.15
N ASP A 14 10.94 -6.26 -0.32
CA ASP A 14 10.40 -6.56 -1.66
C ASP A 14 8.91 -6.21 -1.74
N GLN A 15 8.15 -6.53 -0.69
CA GLN A 15 6.72 -6.19 -0.61
C GLN A 15 6.50 -4.67 -0.58
N LEU A 16 7.38 -3.93 0.11
CA LEU A 16 7.30 -2.47 0.16
C LEU A 16 7.62 -1.87 -1.21
N GLN A 17 8.57 -2.44 -1.95
CA GLN A 17 8.89 -2.00 -3.31
C GLN A 17 7.71 -2.21 -4.26
N ASP A 18 7.02 -3.36 -4.18
CA ASP A 18 5.81 -3.61 -4.97
C ASP A 18 4.71 -2.57 -4.69
N ILE A 19 4.49 -2.24 -3.41
CA ILE A 19 3.53 -1.20 -3.01
C ILE A 19 3.93 0.17 -3.56
N GLN A 20 5.22 0.53 -3.48
CA GLN A 20 5.75 1.79 -3.97
C GLN A 20 5.58 1.92 -5.48
N ASP A 21 5.86 0.86 -6.25
CA ASP A 21 5.70 0.85 -7.71
C ASP A 21 4.24 1.09 -8.11
N ILE A 22 3.29 0.44 -7.43
CA ILE A 22 1.85 0.61 -7.68
C ILE A 22 1.40 2.02 -7.31
N PHE A 23 1.87 2.54 -6.18
CA PHE A 23 1.60 3.90 -5.74
C PHE A 23 2.07 4.93 -6.79
N ASP A 24 3.31 4.81 -7.25
CA ASP A 24 3.87 5.74 -8.23
C ASP A 24 3.15 5.69 -9.58
N GLU A 25 2.68 4.50 -10.01
CA GLU A 25 1.84 4.35 -11.20
C GLU A 25 0.50 5.08 -11.05
N LEU A 26 -0.18 4.90 -9.90
CA LEU A 26 -1.48 5.50 -9.63
C LEU A 26 -1.40 7.03 -9.50
N ILE A 27 -0.39 7.55 -8.80
CA ILE A 27 -0.13 9.00 -8.67
C ILE A 27 0.13 9.62 -10.05
N ARG A 28 0.96 8.98 -10.89
CA ARG A 28 1.24 9.45 -12.25
C ARG A 28 -0.01 9.41 -13.14
N SER A 29 -0.78 8.32 -13.09
CA SER A 29 -2.00 8.14 -13.87
C SER A 29 -3.03 9.24 -13.54
N ARG A 30 -3.21 9.53 -12.25
CA ARG A 30 -4.18 10.50 -11.74
C ARG A 30 -3.67 11.95 -11.74
N ARG A 31 -2.40 12.18 -12.14
CA ARG A 31 -1.71 13.48 -12.05
C ARG A 31 -1.80 14.10 -10.66
N MET A 32 -1.72 13.26 -9.64
CA MET A 32 -1.76 13.68 -8.25
C MET A 32 -0.37 14.18 -7.82
N GLU A 33 -0.35 15.11 -6.87
CA GLU A 33 0.89 15.45 -6.18
C GLU A 33 1.15 14.41 -5.10
N ALA A 34 2.36 13.83 -5.06
CA ALA A 34 2.70 12.78 -4.09
C ALA A 34 2.60 13.21 -2.61
N LYS A 35 2.47 14.51 -2.34
CA LYS A 35 2.31 15.10 -1.01
C LYS A 35 0.89 15.62 -0.73
N SER A 36 -0.07 15.32 -1.60
CA SER A 36 -1.48 15.67 -1.35
C SER A 36 -2.10 14.72 -0.33
N GLU A 37 -3.15 15.17 0.35
CA GLU A 37 -3.94 14.35 1.28
C GLU A 37 -4.52 13.10 0.59
N GLU A 38 -4.87 13.22 -0.69
CA GLU A 38 -5.34 12.11 -1.50
C GLU A 38 -4.23 11.08 -1.74
N ALA A 39 -2.98 11.52 -1.92
CA ALA A 39 -1.83 10.63 -2.06
C ALA A 39 -1.52 9.89 -0.75
N GLU A 40 -1.60 10.57 0.40
CA GLU A 40 -1.45 9.93 1.70
C GLU A 40 -2.56 8.89 1.96
N THR A 41 -3.80 9.21 1.59
CA THR A 41 -4.94 8.29 1.67
C THR A 41 -4.72 7.06 0.80
N LEU A 42 -4.22 7.26 -0.43
CA LEU A 42 -3.90 6.18 -1.35
C LEU A 42 -2.80 5.26 -0.81
N ALA A 43 -1.72 5.84 -0.26
CA ALA A 43 -0.63 5.06 0.34
C ALA A 43 -1.13 4.24 1.53
N ALA A 44 -1.90 4.84 2.44
CA ALA A 44 -2.47 4.14 3.60
C ALA A 44 -3.41 3.00 3.17
N ARG A 45 -4.18 3.20 2.10
CA ARG A 45 -5.06 2.18 1.54
C ARG A 45 -4.28 1.01 0.97
N LEU A 46 -3.23 1.28 0.17
CA LEU A 46 -2.39 0.23 -0.41
C LEU A 46 -1.73 -0.64 0.69
N VAL A 47 -1.18 0.00 1.73
CA VAL A 47 -0.58 -0.71 2.87
C VAL A 47 -1.62 -1.57 3.59
N SER A 48 -2.83 -1.04 3.83
CA SER A 48 -3.91 -1.76 4.51
C SER A 48 -4.39 -2.97 3.70
N LEU A 49 -4.54 -2.83 2.38
CA LEU A 49 -4.91 -3.93 1.49
C LEU A 49 -3.82 -5.02 1.50
N TYR A 50 -2.55 -4.62 1.46
CA TYR A 50 -1.44 -5.56 1.51
C TYR A 50 -1.41 -6.36 2.82
N GLN A 51 -1.56 -5.67 3.95
CA GLN A 51 -1.63 -6.29 5.28
C GLN A 51 -2.87 -7.18 5.46
N SER A 52 -3.95 -6.92 4.73
CA SER A 52 -5.13 -7.79 4.70
C SER A 52 -4.91 -9.10 3.94
N GLY A 53 -3.77 -9.25 3.25
CA GLY A 53 -3.39 -10.44 2.49
C GLY A 53 -3.56 -10.31 0.97
N ILE A 54 -3.89 -9.12 0.46
CA ILE A 54 -3.95 -8.87 -0.98
C ILE A 54 -2.53 -8.57 -1.47
N GLN A 55 -1.88 -9.56 -2.06
CA GLN A 55 -0.51 -9.42 -2.61
C GLN A 55 -0.48 -9.40 -4.13
N ASP A 56 -1.60 -9.73 -4.79
CA ASP A 56 -1.72 -9.64 -6.24
C ASP A 56 -1.70 -8.18 -6.69
N ARG A 57 -0.76 -7.83 -7.57
CA ARG A 57 -0.52 -6.45 -8.04
C ARG A 57 -1.77 -5.83 -8.67
N GLU A 58 -2.47 -6.59 -9.51
CA GLU A 58 -3.62 -6.07 -10.26
C GLU A 58 -4.86 -5.95 -9.38
N ALA A 59 -5.05 -6.86 -8.42
CA ALA A 59 -6.07 -6.75 -7.39
C ALA A 59 -5.80 -5.56 -6.46
N LEU A 60 -4.56 -5.37 -6.02
CA LEU A 60 -4.17 -4.24 -5.15
C LEU A 60 -4.40 -2.91 -5.86
N ARG A 61 -3.99 -2.81 -7.14
CA ARG A 61 -4.20 -1.63 -7.98
C ARG A 61 -5.68 -1.32 -8.15
N GLN A 62 -6.49 -2.29 -8.56
CA GLN A 62 -7.94 -2.09 -8.73
C GLN A 62 -8.62 -1.68 -7.43
N MET A 63 -8.31 -2.34 -6.31
CA MET A 63 -8.94 -2.05 -5.02
C MET A 63 -8.51 -0.70 -4.41
N ALA A 64 -7.32 -0.22 -4.74
CA ALA A 64 -6.85 1.10 -4.39
C ALA A 64 -7.39 2.20 -5.31
N ASP A 65 -7.72 1.85 -6.57
CA ASP A 65 -8.27 2.80 -7.56
C ASP A 65 -9.74 3.18 -7.26
N PHE A 66 -10.43 2.48 -6.36
CA PHE A 66 -11.80 2.84 -5.93
C PHE A 66 -11.88 3.99 -4.91
N LEU A 67 -10.78 4.70 -4.65
CA LEU A 67 -10.76 5.98 -3.93
C LEU A 67 -11.07 7.14 -4.87
#